data_AF-A0A9J9FWC3-F1
#
_entry.id   AF-A0A9J9FWC3-F1
#
_cell.length_a   1.000
_cell.length_b   1.000
_cell.length_c   1.000
_cell.angle_alpha   90.00
_cell.angle_beta   90.00
_cell.angle_gamma   90.00
#
_symmetry.space_group_name_H-M   'P 1'
#
loop_
_entity.id
_entity.type
_entity.pdbx_description
1 polymer ?
#
loop_
_entity_poly.entity_id
_entity_poly.type
_entity_poly.pdbx_seq_one_letter_code
_entity_poly.pdbx_strand_id
1 'polypeptide(L)' 'MRTEAEIRTTGMQALIAALGLVEAERFIAALSRDKFDYTQWRRTGLPDTDIETLAEQANQAMRQAQQKAS' A
#
# COMPACT_ATOMS: atom_id res chain seq x y z
N MET A 1 10.09 4.00 11.69
CA MET A 1 9.66 3.64 10.32
C MET A 1 10.07 2.21 10.05
N ARG A 2 9.26 1.44 9.32
CA ARG A 2 9.64 0.07 8.93
C ARG A 2 10.81 0.12 7.93
N THR A 3 11.72 -0.83 8.03
CA THR A 3 12.79 -1.05 7.06
C THR A 3 12.21 -1.54 5.74
N GLU A 4 12.96 -1.37 4.66
CA GLU A 4 12.55 -1.91 3.36
C GLU A 4 12.34 -3.43 3.39
N ALA A 5 13.16 -4.15 4.17
CA ALA A 5 13.04 -5.59 4.32
C ALA A 5 11.70 -5.97 4.99
N GLU A 6 11.31 -5.26 6.06
CA GLU A 6 10.02 -5.46 6.72
C GLU A 6 8.84 -5.14 5.79
N ILE A 7 8.95 -4.08 4.99
CA ILE A 7 7.93 -3.69 4.01
C ILE A 7 7.77 -4.79 2.95
N ARG A 8 8.88 -5.30 2.39
CA ARG A 8 8.87 -6.36 1.38
C ARG A 8 8.27 -7.66 1.91
N THR A 9 8.68 -8.09 3.11
CA THR A 9 8.15 -9.31 3.74
C THR A 9 6.65 -9.20 4.01
N THR A 10 6.22 -8.08 4.60
CA THR A 10 4.79 -7.85 4.89
C THR A 10 3.97 -7.79 3.60
N GLY A 11 4.48 -7.12 2.56
CA GLY A 11 3.83 -7.01 1.26
C GLY A 11 3.65 -8.37 0.58
N MET A 12 4.68 -9.23 0.61
CA MET A 12 4.60 -10.57 0.04
C MET A 12 3.57 -11.45 0.76
N GLN A 13 3.53 -11.39 2.10
CA GLN A 13 2.53 -12.11 2.89
C GLN A 13 1.11 -11.66 2.55
N ALA A 14 0.89 -10.35 2.38
CA ALA A 14 -0.40 -9.81 1.98
C ALA A 14 -0.82 -10.28 0.58
N LEU A 15 0.11 -10.30 -0.38
CA LEU A 15 -0.16 -10.80 -1.74
C LEU A 15 -0.52 -12.28 -1.74
N ILE A 16 0.23 -13.11 -1.02
CA ILE A 16 -0.06 -14.55 -0.90
C ILE A 16 -1.41 -14.78 -0.22
N ALA A 17 -1.74 -14.01 0.82
CA ALA A 17 -3.03 -14.13 1.51
C ALA A 17 -4.22 -13.76 0.61
N ALA A 18 -4.04 -12.77 -0.28
CA ALA A 18 -5.12 -12.28 -1.15
C ALA A 18 -5.28 -13.09 -2.45
N LEU A 19 -4.18 -13.54 -3.06
CA LEU A 19 -4.15 -14.16 -4.39
C LEU A 19 -3.79 -15.65 -4.35
N GLY A 20 -3.23 -16.13 -3.25
CA GLY A 20 -2.57 -17.43 -3.20
C GLY A 20 -1.15 -17.38 -3.79
N LEU A 21 -0.37 -18.42 -3.51
CA LEU A 21 1.07 -18.46 -3.80
C LEU A 21 1.38 -18.30 -5.31
N VAL A 22 0.68 -19.05 -6.16
CA VAL A 22 0.96 -19.11 -7.60
C VAL A 22 0.61 -17.77 -8.29
N GLU A 23 -0.51 -17.16 -7.92
CA GLU A 23 -0.93 -15.89 -8.51
C GLU A 23 -0.10 -14.71 -7.99
N ALA A 24 0.31 -14.74 -6.71
CA ALA A 24 1.22 -13.73 -6.16
C ALA A 24 2.57 -13.70 -6.91
N GLU A 25 3.16 -14.87 -7.19
CA GLU A 25 4.39 -14.97 -8.00
C GLU A 25 4.19 -14.43 -9.43
N ARG A 26 3.08 -14.81 -10.08
CA ARG A 26 2.74 -14.29 -11.42
C ARG A 26 2.55 -12.78 -11.43
N PHE A 27 1.95 -12.22 -10.38
CA PHE A 27 1.76 -10.77 -10.22
C PHE A 27 3.10 -10.04 -10.14
N ILE A 28 4.03 -10.50 -9.29
CA ILE A 28 5.37 -9.90 -9.17
C ILE A 28 6.15 -10.01 -10.49
N ALA A 29 6.06 -11.17 -11.16
CA ALA A 29 6.69 -11.37 -12.46
C ALA A 29 6.10 -10.42 -13.53
N ALA A 30 4.78 -10.19 -13.54
CA ALA A 30 4.13 -9.26 -14.45
C ALA A 30 4.56 -7.81 -14.19
N LEU A 31 4.57 -7.38 -12.92
CA LEU A 31 5.05 -6.06 -12.52
C LEU A 31 6.52 -5.79 -12.87
N SER A 32 7.35 -6.84 -12.90
CA SER A 32 8.78 -6.72 -13.20
C SER A 32 9.09 -6.75 -14.70
N ARG A 33 8.21 -7.36 -15.50
CA ARG A 33 8.39 -7.52 -16.96
C ARG A 33 7.83 -6.35 -17.74
N ASP A 34 6.64 -5.89 -17.39
CA ASP A 34 6.07 -4.68 -17.95
C ASP A 34 6.54 -3.50 -17.11
N LYS A 35 6.87 -2.37 -17.74
CA LYS A 35 7.03 -1.10 -17.00
C LYS A 35 5.67 -0.73 -16.44
N PHE A 36 5.30 -1.31 -15.31
CA PHE A 36 4.06 -0.99 -14.63
C PHE A 36 4.04 0.51 -14.38
N ASP A 37 3.18 1.23 -15.12
CA ASP A 37 3.10 2.67 -15.02
C ASP A 37 2.28 3.01 -13.76
N TYR A 38 3.01 3.14 -12.66
CA TYR A 38 2.43 3.54 -11.38
C TYR A 38 1.66 4.86 -11.49
N THR A 39 2.06 5.78 -12.38
CA THR A 39 1.37 7.06 -12.58
C THR A 39 0.01 6.86 -13.23
N GLN A 40 -0.08 5.98 -14.22
CA GLN A 40 -1.35 5.62 -14.85
C GLN A 40 -2.27 4.88 -13.89
N TRP A 41 -1.75 3.84 -13.22
CA TRP A 41 -2.53 3.06 -12.25
C TRP A 41 -3.06 3.95 -11.12
N ARG A 42 -2.26 4.89 -10.61
CA ARG A 42 -2.65 5.78 -9.52
C ARG A 42 -3.90 6.62 -9.83
N ARG A 43 -4.13 6.97 -11.10
CA ARG A 43 -5.29 7.79 -11.50
C ARG A 43 -6.64 7.09 -11.27
N THR A 44 -6.66 5.76 -11.25
CA THR A 44 -7.89 4.97 -11.15
C THR A 44 -7.89 3.96 -10.01
N GLY A 45 -6.71 3.61 -9.48
CA GLY A 45 -6.53 2.58 -8.46
C GLY A 45 -6.51 3.10 -7.01
N LEU A 46 -6.39 4.42 -6.81
CA LEU A 46 -6.63 5.00 -5.49
C LEU A 46 -8.13 5.15 -5.25
N PRO A 47 -8.61 4.94 -4.01
CA PRO A 47 -9.96 5.35 -3.65
C PRO A 47 -10.16 6.80 -4.05
N ASP A 48 -11.35 7.14 -4.58
CA ASP A 48 -11.74 8.49 -4.96
C ASP A 48 -12.00 9.31 -3.68
N THR A 49 -10.95 9.49 -2.89
CA THR A 49 -10.94 10.27 -1.66
C THR A 49 -10.23 11.55 -1.98
N ASP A 50 -10.96 12.64 -1.85
CA ASP A 50 -10.41 13.98 -2.03
C ASP A 50 -9.16 14.16 -1.15
N ILE A 51 -8.17 14.88 -1.68
CA ILE A 51 -6.88 15.11 -1.02
C ILE A 51 -7.10 15.77 0.34
N GLU A 52 -8.10 16.64 0.45
CA GLU A 52 -8.49 17.29 1.70
C GLU A 52 -8.98 16.26 2.73
N THR A 53 -9.85 15.34 2.31
CA THR A 53 -10.33 14.24 3.18
C THR A 53 -9.18 13.31 3.61
N LEU A 54 -8.24 13.00 2.71
CA LEU A 54 -7.06 12.20 3.04
C LEU A 54 -6.15 12.91 4.06
N ALA A 55 -5.95 14.22 3.89
CA ALA A 55 -5.16 15.03 4.81
C ALA A 55 -5.83 15.13 6.20
N GLU A 56 -7.15 15.29 6.24
CA GLU A 56 -7.91 15.27 7.48
C GLU A 56 -7.79 13.93 8.22
N GLN A 57 -7.94 12.81 7.51
CA GLN A 57 -7.80 11.47 8.08
C GLN A 57 -6.38 11.24 8.63
N ALA A 58 -5.35 11.66 7.89
CA ALA A 58 -3.96 11.56 8.35
C ALA A 58 -3.74 12.39 9.63
N ASN A 59 -4.25 13.62 9.67
CA ASN A 59 -4.15 14.50 10.84
C ASN A 59 -4.92 13.95 12.05
N GLN A 60 -6.08 13.32 11.84
CA GLN A 60 -6.84 12.66 12.90
C GLN A 60 -6.08 11.45 13.46
N ALA A 61 -5.54 10.59 12.59
CA ALA A 61 -4.74 9.44 13.01
C ALA A 61 -3.50 9.86 13.83
N MET A 62 -2.84 10.95 13.44
CA MET A 62 -1.71 11.52 14.18
C MET A 62 -2.11 12.00 15.58
N ARG A 63 -3.23 12.71 15.72
CA ARG A 63 -3.73 13.16 17.03
C ARG A 63 -4.11 11.98 17.94
N GLN A 64 -4.74 10.95 17.39
CA GLN A 64 -5.10 9.75 18.14
C GLN A 64 -3.86 8.98 18.61
N ALA A 65 -2.81 8.92 17.78
CA ALA A 65 -1.54 8.31 18.18
C ALA A 65 -0.85 9.08 19.31
N GLN A 66 -0.93 10.41 19.30
CA GLN A 66 -0.39 11.26 20.37
C GLN A 66 -1.16 11.13 21.69
N GLN A 67 -2.50 11.04 21.62
CA GLN A 67 -3.35 10.86 22.79
C GLN A 67 -3.19 9.51 23.47
N LYS A 68 -2.88 8.44 22.72
CA LYS A 68 -2.61 7.10 23.29
C LYS A 68 -1.22 6.98 23.91
N ALA A 69 -0.33 7.92 23.62
CA ALA A 69 1.04 7.94 24.13
C ALA A 69 1.21 8.84 25.38
N SER A 70 0.14 9.52 25.80
CA SER A 70 0.06 10.33 27.04
C SER A 70 -0.78 9.59 28.08
#